data_AF-A0ABD3PCA2-F1
#
_entry.id   AF-A0ABD3PCA2-F1
#
_cell.length_a   1.000
_cell.length_b   1.000
_cell.length_c   1.000
_cell.angle_alpha   90.00
_cell.angle_beta   90.00
_cell.angle_gamma   90.00
#
_symmetry.space_group_name_H-M   'P 1'
#
loop_
_entity.id
_entity.type
_entity.pdbx_description
1 polymer ?
#
loop_
_entity_poly.entity_id
_entity_poly.type
_entity_poly.pdbx_seq_one_letter_code
_entity_poly.pdbx_strand_id
1 'polypeptide(L)'
;MPPKKKKQEDQSKKALQKKKEKLLEEKTFGLKNKNKSSKVQQFVQSQKANIMNTGTTAQMRKLEEQKKQEKMAKKALKKAQEAEQAALFGEALLAVSKKGGDNFKSGKVEAKGRDHDEGEKKAGTSRAMKMMFQMDAKEMEEKLKEDPNYVPTLEDKVEAERQKKLAELKASGEKGTPVTEETFKEWQERKRKRKEAETKKKVEIEMKKKKGGKGLSVLSGRELYNYKKDLFKDQDEDDFDNGDNEILAEDGVTKVAVSGVDAIVEKVEKDLFLDGGDDDLDDLDDD
;
A
#
# COMPACT_ATOMS: atom_id res chain seq x y z
N MET A 1 48.48 -3.99 0.19
CA MET A 1 48.45 -3.55 1.61
C MET A 1 48.18 -2.06 1.69
N PRO A 2 47.02 -1.62 2.23
CA PRO A 2 47.03 -0.48 3.17
C PRO A 2 46.02 -0.66 4.32
N PRO A 3 46.37 -0.28 5.58
CA PRO A 3 45.87 1.00 6.10
C PRO A 3 46.82 1.63 7.15
N LYS A 4 47.72 2.53 6.74
CA LYS A 4 48.52 3.35 7.68
C LYS A 4 47.86 4.70 8.03
N LYS A 5 46.89 5.19 7.25
CA LYS A 5 46.28 6.52 7.44
C LYS A 5 45.31 6.62 8.64
N LYS A 6 44.48 5.60 8.91
CA LYS A 6 43.54 5.62 10.05
C LYS A 6 44.24 5.68 11.42
N LYS A 7 45.38 5.00 11.57
CA LYS A 7 46.15 4.99 12.83
C LYS A 7 46.77 6.35 13.18
N GLN A 8 47.10 7.19 12.19
CA GLN A 8 47.63 8.54 12.42
C GLN A 8 46.54 9.54 12.85
N GLU A 9 45.33 9.44 12.29
CA GLU A 9 44.19 10.30 12.66
C GLU A 9 43.66 10.02 14.08
N ASP A 10 43.70 8.76 14.53
CA ASP A 10 43.26 8.41 15.88
C ASP A 10 44.28 8.82 16.95
N GLN A 11 45.57 8.81 16.62
CA GLN A 11 46.63 9.32 17.50
C GLN A 11 46.56 10.85 17.67
N SER A 12 46.21 11.59 16.62
CA SER A 12 46.08 13.06 16.67
C SER A 12 44.86 13.53 17.46
N LYS A 13 43.72 12.81 17.38
CA LYS A 13 42.51 13.07 18.18
C LYS A 13 42.77 12.88 19.67
N LYS A 14 43.48 11.81 20.06
CA LYS A 14 43.84 11.54 21.46
C LYS A 14 44.79 12.60 22.03
N ALA A 15 45.73 13.11 21.23
CA ALA A 15 46.60 14.21 21.64
C ALA A 15 45.82 15.52 21.83
N LEU A 16 44.82 15.81 20.99
CA LEU A 16 43.98 16.99 21.11
C LEU A 16 43.05 16.92 22.34
N GLN A 17 42.50 15.75 22.65
CA GLN A 17 41.68 15.53 23.86
C GLN A 17 42.48 15.77 25.15
N LYS A 18 43.71 15.23 25.23
CA LYS A 18 44.60 15.47 26.38
C LYS A 18 44.94 16.96 26.57
N LYS A 19 45.14 17.71 25.47
CA LYS A 19 45.37 19.17 25.54
C LYS A 19 44.13 19.91 26.07
N LYS A 20 42.92 19.51 25.64
CA LYS A 20 41.65 20.08 26.13
C LYS A 20 41.42 19.75 27.61
N GLU A 21 41.73 18.53 28.05
CA GLU A 21 41.65 18.12 29.45
C GLU A 21 42.63 18.92 30.33
N LYS A 22 43.88 19.08 29.88
CA LYS A 22 44.88 19.89 30.60
C LYS A 22 44.44 21.36 30.75
N LEU A 23 43.89 21.96 29.70
CA LEU A 23 43.35 23.33 29.75
C LEU A 23 42.15 23.46 30.68
N LEU A 24 41.29 22.44 30.74
CA LEU A 24 40.17 22.40 31.67
C LEU A 24 40.67 22.30 33.11
N GLU A 25 41.65 21.43 33.38
CA GLU A 25 42.25 21.27 34.69
C GLU A 25 42.93 22.55 35.17
N GLU A 26 43.63 23.26 34.29
CA GLU A 26 44.31 24.52 34.60
C GLU A 26 43.31 25.64 34.96
N LYS A 27 42.25 25.81 34.15
CA LYS A 27 41.21 26.84 34.40
C LYS A 27 40.29 26.52 35.57
N THR A 28 40.26 25.26 36.02
CA THR A 28 39.41 24.82 37.13
C THR A 28 40.22 24.42 38.38
N PHE A 29 41.55 24.55 38.35
CA PHE A 29 42.48 24.02 39.35
C PHE A 29 42.17 24.51 40.78
N GLY A 30 41.84 25.79 40.94
CA GLY A 30 41.54 26.39 42.25
C GLY A 30 40.09 26.26 42.73
N LEU A 31 39.18 25.74 41.90
CA LEU A 31 37.76 25.62 42.25
C LEU A 31 37.40 24.25 42.85
N LYS A 32 38.34 23.28 42.82
CA LYS A 32 38.11 21.90 43.25
C LYS A 32 37.69 21.75 44.72
N ASN A 33 38.15 22.64 45.61
CA ASN A 33 37.74 22.68 47.03
C ASN A 33 36.38 23.39 47.28
N LYS A 34 35.79 24.01 46.24
CA LYS A 34 34.51 24.73 46.32
C LYS A 34 33.43 24.10 45.43
N ASN A 35 33.63 22.85 45.01
CA ASN A 35 32.77 22.09 44.09
C ASN A 35 31.34 21.83 44.60
N LYS A 36 31.01 22.17 45.85
CA LYS A 36 29.65 22.05 46.40
C LYS A 36 28.75 23.25 46.08
N SER A 37 29.33 24.40 45.70
CA SER A 37 28.56 25.58 45.33
C SER A 37 27.99 25.43 43.92
N SER A 38 26.68 25.56 43.77
CA SER A 38 25.98 25.50 42.48
C SER A 38 26.57 26.49 41.45
N LYS A 39 26.95 27.70 41.90
CA LYS A 39 27.55 28.72 41.02
C LYS A 39 28.95 28.32 40.53
N VAL A 40 29.71 27.62 41.37
CA VAL A 40 31.02 27.06 41.00
C VAL A 40 30.85 25.88 40.03
N GLN A 41 29.86 25.01 40.27
CA GLN A 41 29.52 23.91 39.36
C GLN A 41 29.11 24.43 37.97
N GLN A 42 28.25 25.45 37.91
CA GLN A 42 27.85 26.10 36.66
C GLN A 42 29.05 26.73 35.92
N PHE A 43 29.96 27.38 36.65
CA PHE A 43 31.18 27.95 36.06
C PHE A 43 32.10 26.87 35.47
N VAL A 44 32.33 25.78 36.21
CA VAL A 44 33.12 24.63 35.74
C VAL A 44 32.47 23.97 34.51
N GLN A 45 31.15 23.81 34.51
CA GLN A 45 30.40 23.28 33.36
C GLN A 45 30.50 24.21 32.13
N SER A 46 30.40 25.53 32.33
CA SER A 46 30.55 26.52 31.25
C SER A 46 31.96 26.50 30.65
N GLN A 47 33.01 26.49 31.48
CA GLN A 47 34.39 26.37 31.01
C GLN A 47 34.64 25.04 30.29
N LYS A 48 34.08 23.94 30.79
CA LYS A 48 34.13 22.62 30.12
C LYS A 48 33.47 22.66 28.74
N ALA A 49 32.27 23.24 28.62
CA ALA A 49 31.58 23.38 27.36
C ALA A 49 32.37 24.24 26.36
N ASN A 50 32.92 25.37 26.80
CA ASN A 50 33.71 26.27 25.94
C ASN A 50 34.98 25.59 25.40
N ILE A 51 35.73 24.89 26.25
CA ILE A 51 36.98 24.22 25.85
C ILE A 51 36.70 23.00 24.96
N MET A 52 35.68 22.20 25.29
CA MET A 52 35.34 21.00 24.53
C MET A 52 34.69 21.32 23.17
N ASN A 53 33.87 22.36 23.10
CA ASN A 53 33.11 22.72 21.89
C ASN A 53 33.85 23.63 20.91
N THR A 54 35.07 24.08 21.24
CA THR A 54 35.95 24.72 20.26
C THR A 54 36.23 23.75 19.10
N GLY A 55 35.71 24.07 17.92
CA GLY A 55 35.89 23.32 16.67
C GLY A 55 34.77 22.36 16.27
N THR A 56 33.78 22.07 17.12
CA THR A 56 32.67 21.14 16.80
C THR A 56 31.34 21.82 16.46
N THR A 57 31.24 23.13 16.67
CA THR A 57 30.00 23.91 16.50
C THR A 57 29.50 23.97 15.06
N ALA A 58 30.38 24.03 14.06
CA ALA A 58 29.98 24.09 12.65
C ALA A 58 29.39 22.76 12.14
N GLN A 59 29.99 21.63 12.51
CA GLN A 59 29.48 20.30 12.13
C GLN A 59 28.20 19.95 12.88
N MET A 60 28.08 20.31 14.17
CA MET A 60 26.85 20.11 14.94
C MET A 60 25.69 20.94 14.39
N ARG A 61 25.91 22.23 14.04
CA ARG A 61 24.88 23.06 13.39
C ARG A 61 24.43 22.48 12.04
N LYS A 62 25.38 22.02 11.21
CA LYS A 62 25.06 21.41 9.92
C LYS A 62 24.27 20.11 10.07
N LEU A 63 24.62 19.27 11.06
CA LEU A 63 23.89 18.04 11.37
C LEU A 63 22.49 18.32 11.93
N GLU A 64 22.34 19.35 12.76
CA GLU A 64 21.06 19.76 13.33
C GLU A 64 20.14 20.39 12.28
N GLU A 65 20.70 21.17 11.35
CA GLU A 65 19.99 21.74 10.21
C GLU A 65 19.54 20.65 9.22
N GLN A 66 20.39 19.66 8.94
CA GLN A 66 20.00 18.47 8.16
C GLN A 66 18.87 17.68 8.82
N LYS A 67 18.96 17.40 10.12
CA LYS A 67 17.88 16.74 10.86
C LYS A 67 16.58 17.54 10.87
N LYS A 68 16.65 18.87 10.94
CA LYS A 68 15.48 19.74 10.86
C LYS A 68 14.87 19.71 9.47
N GLN A 69 15.68 19.75 8.41
CA GLN A 69 15.23 19.63 7.03
C GLN A 69 14.60 18.25 6.75
N GLU A 70 15.21 17.16 7.21
CA GLU A 70 14.66 15.80 7.09
C GLU A 70 13.33 15.65 7.84
N LYS A 71 13.22 16.22 9.05
CA LYS A 71 11.97 16.20 9.82
C LYS A 71 10.85 17.00 9.14
N MET A 72 11.18 18.14 8.54
CA MET A 72 10.24 18.94 7.76
C MET A 72 9.83 18.23 6.46
N ALA A 73 10.78 17.64 5.74
CA ALA A 73 10.51 16.84 4.54
C ALA A 73 9.63 15.62 4.85
N LYS A 74 9.89 14.90 5.96
CA LYS A 74 9.07 13.77 6.39
C LYS A 74 7.65 14.18 6.79
N LYS A 75 7.48 15.35 7.43
CA LYS A 75 6.17 15.91 7.74
C LYS A 75 5.41 16.34 6.48
N ALA A 76 6.09 16.97 5.52
CA ALA A 76 5.51 17.36 4.24
C ALA A 76 5.09 16.12 3.43
N LEU A 77 5.94 15.09 3.36
CA LEU A 77 5.62 13.81 2.72
C LEU A 77 4.40 13.14 3.37
N LYS A 78 4.37 13.07 4.71
CA LYS A 78 3.23 12.47 5.42
C LYS A 78 1.94 13.26 5.19
N LYS A 79 2.02 14.60 5.18
CA LYS A 79 0.86 15.47 4.90
C LYS A 79 0.38 15.32 3.45
N ALA A 80 1.30 15.17 2.49
CA ALA A 80 0.95 14.89 1.10
C ALA A 80 0.28 13.50 0.96
N GLN A 81 0.84 12.47 1.59
CA GLN A 81 0.23 11.13 1.63
C GLN A 81 -1.15 11.13 2.29
N GLU A 82 -1.33 11.86 3.38
CA GLU A 82 -2.62 11.97 4.07
C GLU A 82 -3.64 12.75 3.24
N ALA A 83 -3.22 13.80 2.51
CA ALA A 83 -4.08 14.51 1.57
C ALA A 83 -4.46 13.66 0.35
N GLU A 84 -3.51 12.90 -0.20
CA GLU A 84 -3.78 11.91 -1.27
C GLU A 84 -4.75 10.82 -0.78
N GLN A 85 -4.56 10.31 0.43
CA GLN A 85 -5.48 9.33 1.03
C GLN A 85 -6.86 9.93 1.31
N ALA A 86 -6.93 11.16 1.81
CA ALA A 86 -8.20 11.84 2.06
C ALA A 86 -8.94 12.18 0.76
N ALA A 87 -8.23 12.53 -0.32
CA ALA A 87 -8.84 12.73 -1.63
C ALA A 87 -9.35 11.39 -2.20
N LEU A 88 -8.57 10.31 -2.06
CA LEU A 88 -8.94 8.98 -2.60
C LEU A 88 -10.06 8.30 -1.81
N PHE A 89 -10.10 8.44 -0.48
CA PHE A 89 -11.02 7.72 0.41
C PHE A 89 -12.09 8.61 1.04
N GLY A 90 -11.91 9.93 1.05
CA GLY A 90 -12.88 10.88 1.62
C GLY A 90 -14.16 10.97 0.81
N GLU A 91 -14.07 10.94 -0.53
CA GLU A 91 -15.23 10.93 -1.42
C GLU A 91 -16.04 9.63 -1.27
N ALA A 92 -15.37 8.49 -1.11
CA ALA A 92 -16.01 7.20 -0.84
C ALA A 92 -16.71 7.14 0.53
N LEU A 93 -16.14 7.76 1.58
CA LEU A 93 -16.76 7.85 2.91
C LEU A 93 -17.95 8.85 2.98
N LEU A 94 -17.91 9.93 2.19
CA LEU A 94 -19.02 10.88 2.05
C LEU A 94 -20.20 10.28 1.26
N ALA A 95 -19.94 9.42 0.27
CA ALA A 95 -20.99 8.72 -0.47
C ALA A 95 -21.75 7.70 0.41
N VAL A 96 -21.06 7.06 1.36
CA VAL A 96 -21.68 6.11 2.31
C VAL A 96 -22.41 6.81 3.46
N SER A 97 -21.91 7.96 3.94
CA SER A 97 -22.57 8.69 5.04
C SER A 97 -23.79 9.52 4.62
N LYS A 98 -24.04 9.70 3.31
CA LYS A 98 -25.24 10.40 2.81
C LYS A 98 -26.51 9.52 2.76
N LYS A 99 -26.41 8.23 3.11
CA LYS A 99 -27.55 7.30 3.23
C LYS A 99 -27.87 6.94 4.68
N GLY A 100 -27.86 7.94 5.56
CA GLY A 100 -28.27 7.77 6.96
C GLY A 100 -28.29 9.10 7.70
N GLY A 101 -29.39 9.84 7.60
CA GLY A 101 -29.55 11.10 8.32
C GLY A 101 -30.84 11.83 7.95
N ASP A 102 -31.92 11.42 8.60
CA ASP A 102 -33.18 12.15 8.72
C ASP A 102 -32.96 13.66 8.86
N ASN A 103 -33.56 14.45 7.96
CA ASN A 103 -34.03 15.81 8.22
C ASN A 103 -34.83 16.30 7.01
N PHE A 104 -36.02 15.72 6.81
CA PHE A 104 -37.03 16.30 5.94
C PHE A 104 -37.68 17.47 6.68
N LYS A 105 -37.14 18.68 6.49
CA LYS A 105 -37.77 19.91 6.98
C LYS A 105 -38.96 20.19 6.06
N SER A 106 -40.16 20.08 6.62
CA SER A 106 -41.46 20.35 6.00
C SER A 106 -41.56 21.78 5.47
N GLY A 107 -41.01 22.01 4.27
CA GLY A 107 -41.36 23.14 3.42
C GLY A 107 -42.38 22.64 2.41
N LYS A 108 -43.61 23.12 2.52
CA LYS A 108 -44.72 22.82 1.61
C LYS A 108 -44.36 23.30 0.20
N VAL A 109 -43.78 22.43 -0.62
CA VAL A 109 -43.69 22.61 -2.06
C VAL A 109 -44.78 21.73 -2.64
N GLU A 110 -45.92 22.34 -2.95
CA GLU A 110 -47.01 21.65 -3.63
C GLU A 110 -46.48 21.15 -4.98
N ALA A 111 -46.30 19.84 -5.07
CA ALA A 111 -46.01 19.15 -6.31
C ALA A 111 -47.23 19.32 -7.22
N LYS A 112 -47.20 20.38 -8.03
CA LYS A 112 -48.17 20.61 -9.10
C LYS A 112 -47.97 19.49 -10.12
N GLY A 113 -48.89 18.53 -10.11
CA GLY A 113 -48.94 17.41 -11.03
C GLY A 113 -48.86 17.89 -12.48
N ARG A 114 -48.22 17.07 -13.31
CA ARG A 114 -47.90 17.34 -14.72
C ARG A 114 -49.10 17.15 -15.66
N ASP A 115 -50.32 17.23 -15.16
CA ASP A 115 -51.54 16.94 -15.93
C ASP A 115 -52.52 18.12 -15.94
N HIS A 116 -52.02 19.35 -16.04
CA HIS A 116 -52.86 20.48 -16.45
C HIS A 116 -52.34 21.06 -17.77
N ASP A 117 -53.13 20.73 -18.79
CA ASP A 117 -53.05 21.08 -20.20
C ASP A 117 -53.03 22.60 -20.45
N GLU A 118 -52.13 23.03 -21.34
CA GLU A 118 -52.19 24.24 -22.19
C GLU A 118 -51.03 24.12 -23.23
N GLY A 119 -51.32 23.46 -24.35
CA GLY A 119 -51.12 24.08 -25.67
C GLY A 119 -49.71 24.30 -26.26
N GLU A 120 -48.59 24.05 -25.58
CA GLU A 120 -47.26 24.25 -26.20
C GLU A 120 -46.46 22.96 -26.33
N LYS A 121 -46.27 22.52 -27.57
CA LYS A 121 -45.31 21.49 -27.96
C LYS A 121 -43.96 21.85 -27.35
N LYS A 122 -43.52 21.17 -26.30
CA LYS A 122 -42.13 21.24 -25.82
C LYS A 122 -41.25 20.84 -26.99
N ALA A 123 -40.73 21.83 -27.71
CA ALA A 123 -39.82 21.63 -28.80
C ALA A 123 -38.64 20.85 -28.23
N GLY A 124 -38.51 19.58 -28.63
CA GLY A 124 -37.39 18.75 -28.20
C GLY A 124 -36.11 19.53 -28.45
N THR A 125 -35.31 19.72 -27.39
CA THR A 125 -34.03 20.42 -27.42
C THR A 125 -33.32 20.04 -28.71
N SER A 126 -33.19 20.98 -29.65
CA SER A 126 -32.78 20.67 -31.01
C SER A 126 -31.46 19.90 -30.97
N ARG A 127 -31.23 18.98 -31.91
CA ARG A 127 -29.99 18.18 -31.96
C ARG A 127 -28.73 19.06 -31.84
N ALA A 128 -28.79 20.29 -32.35
CA ALA A 128 -27.76 21.31 -32.21
C ALA A 128 -27.56 21.76 -30.75
N MET A 129 -28.63 22.05 -30.02
CA MET A 129 -28.55 22.45 -28.61
C MET A 129 -28.13 21.28 -27.70
N LYS A 130 -28.53 20.04 -28.02
CA LYS A 130 -28.01 18.83 -27.35
C LYS A 130 -26.50 18.62 -27.61
N MET A 131 -26.01 18.92 -28.82
CA MET A 131 -24.58 18.90 -29.12
C MET A 131 -23.82 20.03 -28.41
N MET A 132 -24.42 21.21 -28.28
CA MET A 132 -23.83 22.34 -27.55
C MET A 132 -23.62 21.99 -26.07
N PHE A 133 -24.63 21.42 -25.40
CA PHE A 133 -24.48 20.98 -24.01
C PHE A 133 -23.46 19.85 -23.83
N GLN A 134 -23.29 18.98 -24.83
CA GLN A 134 -22.25 17.94 -24.80
C GLN A 134 -20.84 18.50 -25.04
N MET A 135 -20.72 19.57 -25.83
CA MET A 135 -19.46 20.31 -26.02
C MET A 135 -19.11 21.06 -24.76
N ASP A 136 -20.05 21.80 -24.16
CA ASP A 136 -19.86 22.51 -22.89
C ASP A 136 -19.49 21.55 -21.75
N ALA A 137 -20.10 20.36 -21.69
CA ALA A 137 -19.76 19.34 -20.70
C ALA A 137 -18.32 18.82 -20.87
N LYS A 138 -17.88 18.60 -22.11
CA LYS A 138 -16.51 18.17 -22.41
C LYS A 138 -15.49 19.27 -22.16
N GLU A 139 -15.82 20.52 -22.49
CA GLU A 139 -14.97 21.69 -22.23
C GLU A 139 -14.80 21.92 -20.72
N MET A 140 -15.86 21.70 -19.94
CA MET A 140 -15.78 21.74 -18.47
C MET A 140 -14.96 20.58 -17.89
N GLU A 141 -15.04 19.38 -18.47
CA GLU A 141 -14.21 18.23 -18.09
C GLU A 141 -12.72 18.46 -18.42
N GLU A 142 -12.44 19.04 -19.59
CA GLU A 142 -11.09 19.43 -20.01
C GLU A 142 -10.54 20.54 -19.11
N LYS A 143 -11.36 21.53 -18.76
CA LYS A 143 -11.00 22.57 -17.78
C LYS A 143 -10.76 22.00 -16.37
N LEU A 144 -11.55 21.02 -15.94
CA LEU A 144 -11.31 20.30 -14.69
C LEU A 144 -9.99 19.53 -14.74
N LYS A 145 -9.59 19.04 -15.92
CA LYS A 145 -8.33 18.33 -16.16
C LYS A 145 -7.12 19.25 -16.22
N GLU A 146 -7.32 20.52 -16.57
CA GLU A 146 -6.30 21.58 -16.57
C GLU A 146 -6.05 22.15 -15.15
N ASP A 147 -6.97 21.95 -14.21
CA ASP A 147 -6.76 22.39 -12.84
C ASP A 147 -5.54 21.69 -12.22
N PRO A 148 -4.62 22.43 -11.56
CA PRO A 148 -3.39 21.87 -11.00
C PRO A 148 -3.62 20.89 -9.84
N ASN A 149 -4.88 20.72 -9.41
CA ASN A 149 -5.31 19.77 -8.39
C ASN A 149 -6.14 18.61 -8.97
N TYR A 150 -6.22 18.47 -10.29
CA TYR A 150 -6.86 17.32 -10.92
C TYR A 150 -6.11 16.04 -10.58
N VAL A 151 -6.81 15.10 -9.96
CA VAL A 151 -6.29 13.76 -9.69
C VAL A 151 -6.89 12.84 -10.74
N PRO A 152 -6.08 12.34 -11.70
CA PRO A 152 -6.59 11.42 -12.71
C PRO A 152 -7.18 10.19 -12.02
N THR A 153 -8.43 9.90 -12.38
CA THR A 153 -9.17 8.75 -11.88
C THR A 153 -8.50 7.45 -12.34
N LEU A 154 -8.93 6.32 -11.78
CA LEU A 154 -8.45 5.02 -12.25
C LEU A 154 -8.84 4.82 -13.72
N GLU A 155 -10.06 5.25 -14.06
CA GLU A 155 -10.68 5.22 -15.37
C GLU A 155 -9.85 6.03 -16.38
N ASP A 156 -9.42 7.24 -16.01
CA ASP A 156 -8.55 8.08 -16.84
C ASP A 156 -7.20 7.42 -17.14
N LYS A 157 -6.60 6.77 -16.13
CA LYS A 157 -5.33 6.06 -16.28
C LYS A 157 -5.48 4.85 -17.19
N VAL A 158 -6.55 4.08 -17.02
CA VAL A 158 -6.86 2.93 -17.85
C VAL A 158 -7.11 3.36 -19.30
N GLU A 159 -7.86 4.44 -19.53
CA GLU A 159 -8.14 4.94 -20.88
C GLU A 159 -6.86 5.50 -21.53
N ALA A 160 -6.02 6.22 -20.78
CA ALA A 160 -4.73 6.70 -21.27
C ALA A 160 -3.80 5.52 -21.66
N GLU A 161 -3.74 4.47 -20.84
CA GLU A 161 -2.99 3.25 -21.17
C GLU A 161 -3.55 2.52 -22.39
N ARG A 162 -4.88 2.45 -22.53
CA ARG A 162 -5.55 1.87 -23.70
C ARG A 162 -5.21 2.65 -24.96
N GLN A 163 -5.29 3.97 -24.93
CA GLN A 163 -4.93 4.83 -26.07
C GLN A 163 -3.47 4.67 -26.45
N LYS A 164 -2.56 4.63 -25.46
CA LYS A 164 -1.14 4.38 -25.69
C LYS A 164 -0.92 3.02 -26.36
N LYS A 165 -1.58 1.96 -25.87
CA LYS A 165 -1.49 0.62 -26.47
C LYS A 165 -2.05 0.57 -27.89
N LEU A 166 -3.16 1.27 -28.16
CA LEU A 166 -3.70 1.39 -29.51
C LEU A 166 -2.75 2.17 -30.44
N ALA A 167 -2.10 3.21 -29.94
CA ALA A 167 -1.08 3.94 -30.70
C ALA A 167 0.15 3.07 -30.99
N GLU A 168 0.64 2.29 -30.01
CA GLU A 168 1.72 1.32 -30.19
C GLU A 168 1.35 0.24 -31.22
N LEU A 169 0.14 -0.30 -31.17
CA LEU A 169 -0.35 -1.29 -32.14
C LEU A 169 -0.52 -0.68 -33.54
N LYS A 170 -1.05 0.55 -33.64
CA LYS A 170 -1.12 1.28 -34.91
C LYS A 170 0.27 1.57 -35.47
N ALA A 171 1.24 1.92 -34.63
CA ALA A 171 2.62 2.22 -35.03
C ALA A 171 3.41 0.97 -35.45
N SER A 172 3.21 -0.15 -34.76
CA SER A 172 3.81 -1.44 -35.13
C SER A 172 3.10 -2.11 -36.32
N GLY A 173 1.89 -1.68 -36.66
CA GLY A 173 1.10 -2.28 -37.74
C GLY A 173 0.57 -3.68 -37.39
N GLU A 174 0.81 -4.15 -36.17
CA GLU A 174 0.35 -5.44 -35.68
C GLU A 174 -1.05 -5.31 -35.08
N LYS A 175 -1.92 -6.28 -35.39
CA LYS A 175 -3.20 -6.43 -34.70
C LYS A 175 -2.95 -7.16 -33.38
N GLY A 176 -3.59 -6.70 -32.30
CA GLY A 176 -3.47 -7.35 -30.99
C GLY A 176 -3.88 -8.83 -31.04
N THR A 177 -3.31 -9.64 -30.14
CA THR A 177 -3.66 -11.06 -30.03
C THR A 177 -5.14 -11.21 -29.67
N PRO A 178 -5.94 -11.91 -30.48
CA PRO A 178 -7.34 -12.15 -30.14
C PRO A 178 -7.42 -13.01 -28.88
N VAL A 179 -8.37 -12.68 -28.01
CA VAL A 179 -8.63 -13.44 -26.77
C VAL A 179 -9.50 -14.63 -27.15
N THR A 180 -8.86 -15.73 -27.53
CA THR A 180 -9.49 -17.05 -27.74
C THR A 180 -9.18 -17.93 -26.53
N GLU A 181 -9.91 -19.03 -26.36
CA GLU A 181 -9.66 -19.93 -25.24
C GLU A 181 -8.23 -20.49 -25.22
N GLU A 182 -7.68 -20.80 -26.40
CA GLU A 182 -6.31 -21.29 -26.54
C GLU A 182 -5.29 -20.22 -26.11
N THR A 183 -5.42 -18.98 -26.62
CA THR A 183 -4.50 -17.89 -26.26
C THR A 183 -4.64 -17.48 -24.80
N PHE A 184 -5.84 -17.63 -24.23
CA PHE A 184 -6.08 -17.38 -22.81
C PHE A 184 -5.47 -18.47 -21.93
N LYS A 185 -5.60 -19.76 -22.27
CA LYS A 185 -4.95 -20.87 -21.55
C LYS A 185 -3.43 -20.72 -21.57
N GLU A 186 -2.84 -20.40 -22.73
CA GLU A 186 -1.42 -20.09 -22.84
C GLU A 186 -1.02 -18.89 -21.97
N TRP A 187 -1.85 -17.84 -21.92
CA TRP A 187 -1.63 -16.70 -21.04
C TRP A 187 -1.69 -17.09 -19.56
N GLN A 188 -2.66 -17.92 -19.16
CA GLN A 188 -2.82 -18.42 -17.80
C GLN A 188 -1.61 -19.27 -17.38
N GLU A 189 -1.18 -20.20 -18.24
CA GLU A 189 0.00 -21.02 -18.00
C GLU A 189 1.26 -20.16 -17.91
N ARG A 190 1.41 -19.17 -18.79
CA ARG A 190 2.53 -18.20 -18.75
C ARG A 190 2.50 -17.39 -17.46
N LYS A 191 1.33 -16.96 -16.98
CA LYS A 191 1.16 -16.25 -15.71
C LYS A 191 1.50 -17.15 -14.52
N ARG A 192 1.02 -18.40 -14.52
CA ARG A 192 1.33 -19.41 -13.50
C ARG A 192 2.84 -19.67 -13.43
N LYS A 193 3.48 -19.94 -14.57
CA LYS A 193 4.92 -20.13 -14.69
C LYS A 193 5.74 -18.90 -14.26
N ARG A 194 5.27 -17.69 -14.58
CA ARG A 194 5.90 -16.44 -14.12
C ARG A 194 5.85 -16.31 -12.60
N LYS A 195 4.70 -16.61 -11.98
CA LYS A 195 4.51 -16.58 -10.52
C LYS A 195 5.35 -17.66 -9.83
N GLU A 196 5.40 -18.87 -10.38
CA GLU A 196 6.28 -19.94 -9.92
C GLU A 196 7.77 -19.58 -10.03
N ALA A 197 8.19 -18.94 -11.12
CA ALA A 197 9.58 -18.50 -11.27
C ALA A 197 9.94 -17.40 -10.28
N GLU A 198 9.02 -16.47 -10.00
CA GLU A 198 9.23 -15.41 -9.00
C GLU A 198 9.33 -15.99 -7.58
N THR A 199 8.42 -16.91 -7.22
CA THR A 199 8.46 -17.60 -5.93
C THR A 199 9.74 -18.43 -5.79
N LYS A 200 10.12 -19.20 -6.82
CA LYS A 200 11.41 -19.92 -6.85
C LYS A 200 12.61 -18.99 -6.64
N LYS A 201 12.63 -17.81 -7.28
CA LYS A 201 13.69 -16.81 -7.08
C LYS A 201 13.69 -16.23 -5.66
N LYS A 202 12.52 -15.93 -5.09
CA LYS A 202 12.40 -15.48 -3.69
C LYS A 202 12.94 -16.53 -2.73
N VAL A 203 12.54 -17.80 -2.89
CA VAL A 203 13.08 -18.92 -2.12
C VAL A 203 14.59 -19.01 -2.27
N GLU A 204 15.12 -18.98 -3.49
CA GLU A 204 16.56 -19.13 -3.74
C GLU A 204 17.37 -17.98 -3.12
N ILE A 205 16.89 -16.74 -3.24
CA ILE A 205 17.50 -15.56 -2.62
C ILE A 205 17.52 -15.71 -1.09
N GLU A 206 16.47 -16.24 -0.49
CA GLU A 206 16.40 -16.42 0.96
C GLU A 206 17.19 -17.61 1.48
N MET A 207 17.22 -18.70 0.72
CA MET A 207 18.06 -19.86 0.99
C MET A 207 19.55 -19.48 0.88
N LYS A 208 19.91 -18.62 -0.07
CA LYS A 208 21.27 -18.03 -0.16
C LYS A 208 21.60 -17.10 1.02
N LYS A 209 20.60 -16.42 1.59
CA LYS A 209 20.77 -15.49 2.72
C LYS A 209 20.88 -16.18 4.08
N LYS A 210 20.43 -17.43 4.24
CA LYS A 210 20.37 -18.11 5.56
C LYS A 210 20.98 -19.51 5.53
N LYS A 211 22.18 -19.63 6.10
CA LYS A 211 22.78 -20.90 6.55
C LYS A 211 22.07 -21.37 7.83
N GLY A 212 20.84 -21.89 7.73
CA GLY A 212 20.14 -22.37 8.94
C GLY A 212 18.62 -22.60 8.84
N GLY A 213 18.11 -23.21 7.76
CA GLY A 213 16.75 -23.80 7.70
C GLY A 213 15.54 -22.86 7.72
N LYS A 214 15.67 -21.63 8.21
CA LYS A 214 14.57 -20.64 8.33
C LYS A 214 14.32 -19.82 7.06
N GLY A 215 14.72 -20.33 5.89
CA GLY A 215 14.58 -19.68 4.58
C GLY A 215 13.21 -19.92 3.93
N LEU A 216 12.46 -20.93 4.37
CA LEU A 216 11.19 -21.30 3.78
C LEU A 216 9.99 -20.55 4.41
N SER A 217 10.20 -19.88 5.54
CA SER A 217 9.15 -19.22 6.33
C SER A 217 8.61 -17.90 5.74
N VAL A 218 9.24 -17.33 4.71
CA VAL A 218 8.82 -16.01 4.17
C VAL A 218 7.78 -16.15 3.06
N LEU A 219 7.62 -17.34 2.50
CA LEU A 219 6.55 -17.60 1.55
C LEU A 219 5.24 -17.87 2.30
N SER A 220 4.14 -17.35 1.76
CA SER A 220 2.81 -17.70 2.26
C SER A 220 2.56 -19.21 2.10
N GLY A 221 1.73 -19.81 2.96
CA GLY A 221 1.45 -21.26 2.91
C GLY A 221 1.00 -21.74 1.51
N ARG A 222 0.20 -20.94 0.79
CA ARG A 222 -0.22 -21.23 -0.59
C ARG A 222 0.93 -21.20 -1.59
N GLU A 223 1.91 -20.32 -1.41
CA GLU A 223 3.11 -20.30 -2.26
C GLU A 223 4.05 -21.46 -1.95
N LEU A 224 4.13 -21.88 -0.69
CA LEU A 224 4.88 -23.06 -0.28
C LEU A 224 4.29 -24.34 -0.86
N TYR A 225 2.97 -24.47 -0.85
CA TYR A 225 2.27 -25.60 -1.47
C TYR A 225 2.56 -25.70 -2.98
N ASN A 226 2.56 -24.56 -3.69
CA ASN A 226 2.91 -24.54 -5.11
C ASN A 226 4.40 -24.80 -5.37
N TYR A 227 5.29 -24.39 -4.47
CA TYR A 227 6.74 -24.60 -4.60
C TYR A 227 7.16 -26.04 -4.29
N LYS A 228 6.60 -26.63 -3.23
CA LYS A 228 6.86 -27.99 -2.78
C LYS A 228 5.60 -28.62 -2.17
N LYS A 229 4.72 -29.15 -3.02
CA LYS A 229 3.49 -29.86 -2.62
C LYS A 229 3.78 -31.03 -1.67
N ASP A 230 4.92 -31.69 -1.83
CA ASP A 230 5.33 -32.82 -0.99
C ASP A 230 5.59 -32.45 0.48
N LEU A 231 5.78 -31.16 0.81
CA LEU A 231 5.93 -30.73 2.20
C LEU A 231 4.61 -30.71 2.98
N PHE A 232 3.49 -30.82 2.26
CA PHE A 232 2.12 -30.82 2.78
C PHE A 232 1.42 -32.16 2.57
N LYS A 233 2.16 -33.18 2.12
CA LYS A 233 1.71 -34.55 2.26
C LYS A 233 2.01 -34.91 3.69
N ASP A 234 0.97 -35.18 4.48
CA ASP A 234 1.14 -35.64 5.85
C ASP A 234 2.07 -36.85 5.81
N GLN A 235 3.23 -36.70 6.45
CA GLN A 235 4.15 -37.80 6.64
C GLN A 235 3.52 -38.63 7.74
N ASP A 236 3.06 -39.82 7.34
CA ASP A 236 2.49 -40.89 8.16
C ASP A 236 0.97 -40.77 8.43
N GLU A 237 0.22 -41.46 7.56
CA GLU A 237 -1.08 -42.07 7.87
C GLU A 237 -0.96 -43.16 8.98
N ASP A 238 0.22 -43.36 9.57
CA ASP A 238 0.55 -44.46 10.48
C ASP A 238 1.26 -44.06 11.80
N ASP A 239 1.36 -42.79 12.20
CA ASP A 239 2.01 -42.42 13.49
C ASP A 239 1.32 -41.32 14.31
N PHE A 240 0.02 -41.10 14.07
CA PHE A 240 -0.84 -40.54 15.12
C PHE A 240 -1.38 -41.69 15.95
N ASP A 241 -0.69 -41.94 17.07
CA ASP A 241 -1.29 -42.52 18.27
C ASP A 241 -2.70 -41.94 18.43
N ASN A 242 -3.70 -42.82 18.48
CA ASN A 242 -5.09 -42.47 18.74
C ASN A 242 -5.20 -41.96 20.19
N GLY A 243 -4.68 -40.77 20.44
CA GLY A 243 -5.05 -39.92 21.55
C GLY A 243 -6.48 -39.48 21.33
N ASP A 244 -7.39 -40.15 22.02
CA ASP A 244 -8.60 -39.58 22.59
C ASP A 244 -9.40 -38.64 21.67
N ASN A 245 -9.96 -39.20 20.60
CA ASN A 245 -11.25 -38.73 20.12
C ASN A 245 -12.26 -39.89 20.20
N GLU A 246 -12.59 -40.26 21.43
CA GLU A 246 -13.84 -40.93 21.76
C GLU A 246 -14.97 -39.94 21.43
N ILE A 247 -15.32 -39.87 20.15
CA ILE A 247 -16.61 -39.36 19.71
C ILE A 247 -17.63 -40.34 20.29
N LEU A 248 -18.21 -39.95 21.43
CA LEU A 248 -19.46 -40.52 21.92
C LEU A 248 -20.45 -40.43 20.77
N ALA A 249 -20.69 -41.58 20.14
CA ALA A 249 -21.66 -41.75 19.09
C ALA A 249 -23.06 -41.65 19.71
N GLU A 250 -23.57 -40.44 19.81
CA GLU A 250 -25.00 -40.20 19.68
C GLU A 250 -25.22 -39.47 18.35
N ASP A 251 -26.00 -40.14 17.49
CA ASP A 251 -26.60 -39.65 16.25
C ASP A 251 -25.68 -39.39 15.05
N GLY A 252 -25.32 -40.51 14.41
CA GLY A 252 -25.46 -40.72 12.96
C GLY A 252 -25.09 -39.59 12.00
N VAL A 253 -23.80 -39.35 11.77
CA VAL A 253 -23.33 -38.72 10.52
C VAL A 253 -22.09 -39.44 9.99
N THR A 254 -22.17 -39.76 8.70
CA THR A 254 -21.24 -40.54 7.89
C THR A 254 -19.81 -39.99 7.88
N LYS A 255 -18.86 -40.91 8.06
CA LYS A 255 -17.40 -40.74 7.91
C LYS A 255 -17.07 -40.41 6.44
N VAL A 256 -16.73 -39.15 6.12
CA VAL A 256 -16.27 -38.76 4.77
C VAL A 256 -14.76 -38.95 4.69
N ALA A 257 -14.33 -39.86 3.82
CA ALA A 257 -12.93 -40.14 3.54
C ALA A 257 -12.22 -38.96 2.86
N VAL A 258 -10.93 -38.78 3.19
CA VAL A 258 -10.04 -37.64 2.85
C VAL A 258 -9.71 -37.52 1.34
N SER A 259 -10.24 -38.40 0.48
CA SER A 259 -10.11 -38.30 -0.98
C SER A 259 -10.96 -37.19 -1.63
N GLY A 260 -11.81 -36.51 -0.85
CA GLY A 260 -12.76 -35.52 -1.35
C GLY A 260 -12.23 -34.11 -1.55
N VAL A 261 -11.00 -33.76 -1.16
CA VAL A 261 -10.56 -32.35 -1.14
C VAL A 261 -10.41 -31.78 -2.56
N ASP A 262 -9.87 -32.54 -3.52
CA ASP A 262 -9.78 -32.10 -4.92
C ASP A 262 -11.18 -31.99 -5.57
N ALA A 263 -12.12 -32.89 -5.22
CA ALA A 263 -13.50 -32.80 -5.68
C ALA A 263 -14.26 -31.62 -5.06
N ILE A 264 -13.96 -31.26 -3.81
CA ILE A 264 -14.51 -30.08 -3.14
C ILE A 264 -13.94 -28.80 -3.76
N VAL A 265 -12.65 -28.75 -4.09
CA VAL A 265 -12.05 -27.60 -4.77
C VAL A 265 -12.62 -27.42 -6.17
N GLU A 266 -12.77 -28.50 -6.94
CA GLU A 266 -13.36 -28.44 -8.28
C GLU A 266 -14.86 -28.07 -8.24
N LYS A 267 -15.56 -28.48 -7.18
CA LYS A 267 -16.96 -28.10 -6.94
C LYS A 267 -17.10 -26.65 -6.49
N VAL A 268 -16.23 -26.17 -5.61
CA VAL A 268 -16.20 -24.74 -5.20
C VAL A 268 -15.79 -23.86 -6.38
N GLU A 269 -14.85 -24.27 -7.24
CA GLU A 269 -14.50 -23.51 -8.45
C GLU A 269 -15.62 -23.53 -9.50
N LYS A 270 -16.44 -24.60 -9.58
CA LYS A 270 -17.65 -24.61 -10.41
C LYS A 270 -18.76 -23.75 -9.80
N ASP A 271 -19.06 -23.89 -8.51
CA ASP A 271 -20.11 -23.13 -7.83
C ASP A 271 -19.77 -21.62 -7.71
N LEU A 272 -18.49 -21.26 -7.76
CA LEU A 272 -18.06 -19.85 -7.76
C LEU A 272 -18.09 -19.21 -9.17
N PHE A 273 -18.15 -20.01 -10.24
CA PHE A 273 -18.09 -19.53 -11.63
C PHE A 273 -19.25 -20.00 -12.53
N LEU A 274 -20.19 -20.79 -12.01
CA LEU A 274 -21.45 -21.16 -12.64
C LEU A 274 -22.59 -20.90 -11.64
N ASP A 275 -23.11 -19.67 -11.65
CA ASP A 275 -24.55 -19.48 -11.92
C ASP A 275 -24.83 -18.01 -12.28
N GLY A 276 -24.78 -17.73 -13.57
CA GLY A 276 -25.17 -16.45 -14.17
C GLY A 276 -25.89 -16.70 -15.49
N GLY A 277 -26.60 -17.84 -15.58
CA GLY A 277 -27.42 -18.21 -16.70
C GLY A 277 -28.82 -18.53 -16.19
N ASP A 278 -29.74 -17.60 -16.48
CA ASP A 278 -31.19 -17.69 -16.31
C ASP A 278 -31.72 -17.86 -14.88
N ASP A 279 -32.07 -16.73 -14.27
CA ASP A 279 -33.29 -16.67 -13.46
C ASP A 279 -34.07 -15.41 -13.83
N ASP A 280 -35.16 -15.66 -14.53
CA ASP A 280 -36.17 -14.74 -15.03
C ASP A 280 -36.84 -13.97 -13.88
N LEU A 281 -36.38 -12.74 -13.65
CA LEU A 281 -37.01 -11.78 -12.73
C LEU A 281 -38.09 -10.93 -13.43
N ASP A 282 -38.87 -11.53 -14.34
CA ASP A 282 -39.90 -10.81 -15.14
C ASP A 282 -41.32 -11.37 -14.95
N ASP A 283 -41.59 -12.19 -13.93
CA ASP A 283 -42.92 -12.81 -13.73
C ASP A 283 -43.41 -12.79 -12.26
N LEU A 284 -43.30 -11.63 -11.60
CA LEU A 284 -44.10 -11.34 -10.41
C LEU A 284 -45.14 -10.27 -10.75
N ASP A 285 -46.25 -10.76 -11.29
CA ASP A 285 -47.51 -10.06 -11.47
C ASP A 285 -47.96 -9.35 -10.17
N ASP A 286 -48.34 -8.08 -10.34
CA ASP A 286 -49.06 -7.24 -9.38
C ASP A 286 -50.47 -7.81 -9.10
N ASP A 287 -50.75 -8.09 -7.83
CA ASP A 287 -52.10 -8.05 -7.22
C ASP A 287 -52.22 -6.77 -6.35
#